data_AF-K9T0R1-F1
#
_entry.id   AF-K9T0R1-F1
#
_cell.length_a   1.000
_cell.length_b   1.000
_cell.length_c   1.000
_cell.angle_alpha   90.00
_cell.angle_beta   90.00
_cell.angle_gamma   90.00
#
_symmetry.space_group_name_H-M   'P 1'
#
loop_
_entity.id
_entity.type
_entity.pdbx_description
1 polymer ?
#
loop_
_entity_poly.entity_id
_entity_poly.type
_entity_poly.pdbx_seq_one_letter_code
_entity_poly.pdbx_strand_id
1 'polypeptide(L)' 'MNNLVKEGKNTYIVQAPPPSSPDIVPSIYWIELAEGFLVEWLWTYLPDGNRVVTDYKLIPPPRERS' A
#
# COMPACT_ATOMS: atom_id res chain seq x y z
N MET A 1 -22.76 -17.50 26.10
CA MET A 1 -22.75 -16.06 25.80
C MET A 1 -21.99 -15.90 24.49
N ASN A 2 -22.70 -15.50 23.44
CA ASN A 2 -22.20 -15.44 22.07
C ASN A 2 -21.39 -14.16 21.85
N ASN A 3 -20.08 -14.27 21.74
CA ASN A 3 -19.27 -13.25 21.08
C ASN A 3 -18.99 -13.74 19.66
N LEU A 4 -19.98 -13.57 18.79
CA LEU A 4 -19.77 -13.65 17.34
C LEU A 4 -18.84 -12.49 16.97
N VAL A 5 -17.53 -12.75 16.95
CA VAL A 5 -16.59 -11.89 16.24
C VAL A 5 -17.03 -11.93 14.78
N LYS A 6 -17.58 -10.83 14.28
CA LYS A 6 -17.95 -10.71 12.88
C LYS A 6 -16.64 -10.67 12.07
N GLU A 7 -16.15 -11.86 11.74
CA GLU A 7 -15.18 -12.15 10.68
C GLU A 7 -15.62 -11.41 9.40
N GLY A 8 -14.69 -10.79 8.67
CA GLY A 8 -15.04 -10.30 7.33
C GLY A 8 -14.32 -9.08 6.76
N LYS A 9 -13.09 -8.77 7.16
CA LYS A 9 -12.18 -8.05 6.25
C LYS A 9 -10.84 -8.75 6.30
N ASN A 10 -10.62 -9.70 5.38
CA ASN A 10 -9.28 -10.21 5.10
C ASN A 10 -8.47 -9.04 4.58
N THR A 11 -7.78 -8.35 5.47
CA THR A 11 -6.84 -7.30 5.12
C THR A 11 -5.42 -7.81 5.30
N TYR A 12 -4.51 -7.25 4.51
CA TYR A 12 -3.10 -7.52 4.61
C TYR A 12 -2.29 -6.24 4.48
N ILE A 13 -1.11 -6.24 5.09
CA ILE A 13 -0.20 -5.11 5.09
C ILE A 13 0.76 -5.24 3.90
N VAL A 14 0.91 -4.16 3.15
CA VAL A 14 1.95 -4.03 2.11
C VAL A 14 2.90 -2.93 2.51
N GLN A 15 4.18 -3.26 2.63
CA GLN A 15 5.22 -2.29 2.91
C GLN A 15 5.52 -1.45 1.66
N ALA A 16 5.71 -0.15 1.87
CA ALA A 16 6.19 0.72 0.81
C ALA A 16 7.63 0.35 0.47
N PRO A 17 8.01 0.38 -0.82
CA PRO A 17 9.39 0.28 -1.23
C PRO A 17 10.26 1.33 -0.52
N PRO A 18 11.48 0.98 -0.10
CA PRO A 18 12.35 1.92 0.59
C PRO A 18 12.76 3.07 -0.36
N PRO A 19 13.05 4.26 0.19
CA PRO A 19 13.71 5.33 -0.56
C PRO A 19 15.07 4.86 -1.10
N SER A 20 15.59 5.57 -2.11
CA SER A 20 16.93 5.27 -2.66
C SER A 20 18.09 5.62 -1.73
N SER A 21 17.86 6.46 -0.72
CA SER A 21 18.85 6.84 0.29
C SER A 21 18.25 6.73 1.69
N PRO A 22 18.99 6.22 2.70
CA PRO A 22 18.51 6.10 4.07
C PRO A 22 18.25 7.45 4.76
N ASP A 23 18.85 8.53 4.27
CA ASP A 23 18.67 9.87 4.84
C ASP A 23 17.33 10.52 4.42
N ILE A 24 16.60 9.90 3.49
CA ILE A 24 15.32 10.41 3.00
C ILE A 24 14.20 9.77 3.83
N VAL A 25 13.40 10.62 4.48
CA VAL A 25 12.24 10.18 5.24
C VAL A 25 11.06 9.93 4.29
N PRO A 26 10.52 8.71 4.19
CA PRO A 26 9.34 8.44 3.39
C PRO A 26 8.08 9.01 4.04
N SER A 27 7.13 9.45 3.23
CA SER A 27 5.81 9.88 3.71
C SER A 27 4.88 8.70 3.99
N ILE A 28 5.16 7.54 3.38
CA ILE A 28 4.35 6.32 3.48
C ILE A 28 5.30 5.14 3.76
N TYR A 29 5.06 4.43 4.84
CA TYR A 29 5.85 3.27 5.24
C TYR A 29 5.19 1.95 4.86
N TRP A 30 3.86 1.90 4.97
CA TRP A 30 3.04 0.74 4.65
C TRP A 30 1.58 1.17 4.50
N ILE A 31 0.77 0.30 3.91
CA ILE A 31 -0.68 0.45 3.85
C ILE A 31 -1.37 -0.87 4.17
N GLU A 32 -2.59 -0.78 4.66
CA GLU A 32 -3.48 -1.93 4.85
C GLU A 32 -4.45 -2.02 3.68
N LEU A 33 -4.52 -3.19 3.04
CA LEU A 33 -5.34 -3.46 1.86
C LEU A 33 -6.35 -4.55 2.14
N ALA A 34 -7.54 -4.46 1.55
CA ALA A 34 -8.45 -5.58 1.49
C ALA A 34 -7.95 -6.64 0.49
N GLU A 35 -8.28 -7.91 0.74
CA GLU A 35 -7.96 -9.04 -0.14
C GLU A 35 -8.37 -8.77 -1.60
N GLY A 36 -7.47 -9.08 -2.53
CA GLY A 36 -7.67 -8.88 -3.96
C GLY A 36 -7.32 -7.48 -4.49
N PHE A 37 -7.13 -6.46 -3.65
CA PHE A 37 -6.64 -5.17 -4.10
C PHE A 37 -5.13 -5.17 -4.30
N LEU A 38 -4.64 -4.62 -5.41
CA LEU A 38 -3.22 -4.37 -5.61
C LEU A 38 -2.89 -2.90 -5.31
N VAL A 39 -1.62 -2.61 -5.08
CA VAL A 39 -1.11 -1.25 -4.90
C VAL A 39 -0.08 -0.93 -5.98
N GLU A 40 -0.23 0.25 -6.57
CA GLU A 40 0.78 0.90 -7.40
C GLU A 40 1.40 2.05 -6.59
N TRP A 41 2.71 1.99 -6.36
CA TRP A 41 3.45 3.01 -5.62
C TRP A 41 3.84 4.17 -6.53
N LEU A 42 3.52 5.40 -6.10
CA LEU A 42 3.88 6.61 -6.81
C LEU A 42 5.19 7.19 -6.24
N TRP A 43 6.15 7.36 -7.13
CA TRP A 43 7.48 7.86 -6.79
C TRP A 43 7.59 9.35 -7.05
N THR A 44 8.17 10.07 -6.11
CA THR A 44 8.69 11.41 -6.33
C THR A 44 10.20 11.33 -6.53
N TYR A 45 10.67 11.91 -7.63
CA TYR A 45 12.08 12.09 -7.91
C TYR A 45 12.52 13.44 -7.37
N LEU A 46 13.54 13.41 -6.51
CA LEU A 46 14.11 14.58 -5.88
C LEU A 46 15.19 15.21 -6.80
N PRO A 47 15.51 16.50 -6.63
CA PRO A 47 16.50 17.18 -7.48
C PRO A 47 17.91 16.58 -7.47
N ASP A 48 18.26 15.85 -6.41
CA ASP A 48 19.54 15.13 -6.25
C ASP A 48 19.57 13.77 -6.96
N GLY A 49 18.51 13.41 -7.68
CA GLY A 49 18.36 12.14 -8.37
C GLY A 49 17.86 10.99 -7.50
N ASN A 50 17.65 11.22 -6.21
CA ASN A 50 17.03 10.23 -5.34
C ASN A 50 15.52 10.10 -5.59
N ARG A 51 14.94 8.99 -5.12
CA ARG A 51 13.49 8.74 -5.18
C ARG A 51 12.93 8.28 -3.85
N VAL A 52 11.69 8.63 -3.62
CA VAL A 52 10.92 8.25 -2.43
C VAL A 52 9.45 8.04 -2.79
N VAL A 53 8.78 7.12 -2.11
CA VAL A 53 7.33 6.94 -2.23
C VAL A 53 6.63 8.04 -1.45
N THR A 54 5.74 8.76 -2.12
CA THR A 54 4.95 9.85 -1.52
C THR A 54 3.45 9.62 -1.62
N ASP A 55 3.01 8.73 -2.51
CA ASP A 55 1.60 8.43 -2.73
C ASP A 55 1.42 7.01 -3.32
N TYR A 56 0.18 6.57 -3.47
CA TYR A 56 -0.16 5.27 -4.03
C TYR A 56 -1.53 5.27 -4.70
N LYS A 57 -1.75 4.30 -5.57
CA LYS A 57 -3.06 3.99 -6.14
C LYS A 57 -3.48 2.58 -5.78
N LEU A 58 -4.74 2.43 -5.41
CA LEU A 58 -5.36 1.12 -5.22
C LEU A 58 -5.95 0.63 -6.53
N ILE A 59 -5.54 -0.56 -6.92
CA ILE A 59 -6.07 -1.26 -8.10
C ILE A 59 -7.05 -2.31 -7.58
N PRO A 60 -8.35 -2.19 -7.89
CA PRO A 60 -9.34 -3.17 -7.45
C PRO A 60 -9.10 -4.52 -8.12
N PRO A 61 -9.53 -5.63 -7.49
CA PRO A 61 -9.48 -6.94 -8.12
C PRO A 61 -10.26 -6.92 -9.45
N PRO A 62 -9.92 -7.79 -10.41
CA PRO A 62 -10.73 -7.96 -11.62
C PRO A 62 -12.19 -8.18 -11.23
N ARG A 63 -13.11 -7.41 -11.83
CA ARG A 63 -14.53 -7.70 -11.67
C ARG A 63 -14.78 -9.04 -12.36
N GLU A 64 -15.22 -10.05 -11.61
CA GLU A 64 -15.74 -11.27 -12.22
C GLU A 64 -16.84 -10.85 -13.21
N ARG A 65 -16.62 -11.10 -14.50
CA ARG A 65 -17.69 -10.99 -15.49
C ARG A 65 -18.63 -12.16 -15.24
N SER A 66 -19.72 -11.91 -14.51
CA SER A 66 -20.88 -12.82 -14.47
C SER A 66 -21.53 -12.95 -15.84
#